data_AF-A0A2M7XSN2-F1
#
_entry.id   AF-A0A2M7XSN2-F1
#
_cell.length_a   1.000
_cell.length_b   1.000
_cell.length_c   1.000
_cell.angle_alpha   90.00
_cell.angle_beta   90.00
_cell.angle_gamma   90.00
#
_symmetry.space_group_name_H-M   'P 1'
#
loop_
_entity.id
_entity.type
_entity.pdbx_description
1 polymer ?
#
loop_
_entity_poly.entity_id
_entity_poly.type
_entity_poly.pdbx_seq_one_letter_code
_entity_poly.pdbx_strand_id
1 'polypeptide(L)'
;MINRISLFPKFFAIMFSLVTIRSAIATSPAKPGVIPSPQVIAAQQIFAETYATGGLVSAIQRVKAERSNTNRDLRADTLFMSFPVIVGNYADAGEPAYPIQNLQDELFDGPWPTPTMREHYLEMSYGLFQLSGHVYGWYPVSQGHAYYEGSQTEPYDNGFIGTPGGVGSFLRETLLMADSSVDFSQYDNDGPDGIANSGDDDGTVDACFFVHSGRGGEGGGPSIWSHRSRYAGWWGSAFVTNDQSANGGYIRVNDYIIQPAMSTSSGMIEIGVFSHEFGHAIGLPDLY
;
A
#
# COMPACT_ATOMS: atom_id res chain seq x y z
N MET A 1 15.94 -77.15 -39.03
CA MET A 1 17.38 -77.12 -39.27
C MET A 1 17.82 -75.65 -39.36
N ILE A 2 18.81 -75.26 -38.55
CA ILE A 2 19.68 -74.08 -38.70
C ILE A 2 18.99 -72.72 -38.47
N ASN A 3 19.03 -72.18 -37.25
CA ASN A 3 20.00 -71.20 -36.72
C ASN A 3 19.91 -69.78 -37.31
N ARG A 4 19.43 -68.83 -36.49
CA ARG A 4 20.13 -67.60 -36.03
C ARG A 4 19.11 -66.51 -35.69
N ILE A 5 18.89 -66.27 -34.40
CA ILE A 5 18.40 -64.97 -33.92
C ILE A 5 19.36 -64.52 -32.81
N SER A 6 19.85 -63.30 -32.98
CA SER A 6 20.94 -62.64 -32.27
C SER A 6 20.68 -62.42 -30.78
N LEU A 7 21.66 -62.79 -29.94
CA LEU A 7 21.81 -62.23 -28.59
C LEU A 7 22.50 -60.86 -28.69
N PHE A 8 21.76 -59.79 -28.39
CA PHE A 8 22.33 -58.53 -27.93
C PHE A 8 21.92 -58.34 -26.46
N PRO A 9 22.85 -58.08 -25.54
CA PRO A 9 22.51 -57.85 -24.14
C PRO A 9 21.95 -56.44 -23.92
N LYS A 10 20.94 -56.40 -23.05
CA LYS A 10 20.23 -55.23 -22.54
C LYS A 10 21.20 -54.21 -21.94
N PHE A 11 21.31 -53.03 -22.54
CA PHE A 11 21.79 -51.83 -21.85
C PHE A 11 20.62 -51.28 -21.02
N PHE A 12 20.68 -51.47 -19.71
CA PHE A 12 19.81 -50.79 -18.76
C PHE A 12 20.35 -49.37 -18.58
N ALA A 13 19.73 -48.39 -19.25
CA ALA A 13 19.99 -46.98 -18.99
C ALA A 13 19.36 -46.62 -17.65
N ILE A 14 20.17 -46.56 -16.58
CA ILE A 14 19.80 -45.92 -15.33
C ILE A 14 19.91 -44.41 -15.57
N MET A 15 18.80 -43.78 -15.95
CA MET A 15 18.68 -42.33 -15.87
C MET A 15 18.61 -41.95 -14.38
N PHE A 16 19.74 -41.52 -13.82
CA PHE A 16 19.74 -40.73 -12.60
C PHE A 16 19.12 -39.36 -12.94
N SER A 17 17.84 -39.21 -12.63
CA SER A 17 17.21 -37.89 -12.56
C SER A 17 17.92 -37.09 -11.47
N LEU A 18 18.77 -36.14 -11.90
CA LEU A 18 19.27 -35.07 -11.05
C LEU A 18 18.07 -34.22 -10.60
N VAL A 19 17.43 -34.62 -9.51
CA VAL A 19 16.60 -33.72 -8.73
C VAL A 19 17.57 -32.73 -8.09
N THR A 20 17.81 -31.62 -8.78
CA THR A 20 18.38 -30.43 -8.16
C THR A 20 17.34 -29.90 -7.19
N ILE A 21 17.42 -30.36 -5.94
CA ILE A 21 16.80 -29.70 -4.81
C ILE A 21 17.45 -28.32 -4.75
N ARG A 22 16.77 -27.31 -5.32
CA ARG A 22 17.04 -25.92 -4.97
C ARG A 22 16.53 -25.75 -3.55
N SER A 23 17.36 -26.10 -2.58
CA SER A 23 17.19 -25.64 -1.20
C SER A 23 17.18 -24.12 -1.28
N ALA A 24 16.02 -23.52 -1.06
CA ALA A 24 15.89 -22.09 -0.82
C ALA A 24 16.61 -21.78 0.49
N ILE A 25 17.93 -21.57 0.41
CA ILE A 25 18.69 -20.93 1.48
C ILE A 25 18.59 -19.43 1.19
N ALA A 26 17.47 -18.85 1.59
CA ALA A 26 17.31 -17.40 1.66
C ALA A 26 16.97 -17.02 3.09
N THR A 27 17.90 -17.30 4.00
CA THR A 27 18.03 -16.53 5.23
C THR A 27 19.46 -16.02 5.29
N SER A 28 19.76 -15.07 4.39
CA SER A 28 20.73 -14.06 4.80
C SER A 28 20.16 -13.46 6.08
N PRO A 29 20.89 -13.44 7.21
CA PRO A 29 20.40 -12.74 8.39
C PRO A 29 19.99 -11.33 7.98
N ALA A 30 18.94 -10.78 8.61
CA ALA A 30 18.56 -9.40 8.36
C ALA A 30 19.82 -8.54 8.40
N LYS A 31 20.14 -7.85 7.29
CA LYS A 31 21.17 -6.80 7.32
C LYS A 31 20.90 -5.94 8.56
N PRO A 32 21.91 -5.46 9.30
CA PRO A 32 21.65 -4.52 10.38
C PRO A 32 20.74 -3.41 9.84
N GLY A 33 19.49 -3.42 10.30
CA GLY A 33 18.45 -2.54 9.79
C GLY A 33 18.69 -1.13 10.28
N VAL A 34 18.02 -0.17 9.65
CA VAL A 34 17.86 1.16 10.25
C VAL A 34 17.12 0.96 11.58
N ILE A 35 17.69 1.48 12.66
CA ILE A 35 17.05 1.45 13.98
C ILE A 35 15.98 2.55 13.94
N PRO A 36 14.68 2.21 14.10
CA PRO A 36 13.63 3.23 14.12
C PRO A 36 13.84 4.22 15.25
N SER A 37 13.47 5.48 15.04
CA SER A 37 13.55 6.50 16.09
C SER A 37 12.58 6.18 17.25
N PRO A 38 12.81 6.72 18.46
CA PRO A 38 11.90 6.53 19.58
C PRO A 38 10.44 6.88 19.25
N GLN A 39 10.23 7.89 18.41
CA GLN A 39 8.92 8.35 17.95
C GLN A 39 8.26 7.32 17.03
N VAL A 40 9.01 6.73 16.09
CA VAL A 40 8.51 5.64 15.24
C VAL A 40 8.13 4.42 16.08
N ILE A 41 8.99 4.04 17.04
CA ILE A 41 8.71 2.91 17.96
C ILE A 41 7.43 3.16 18.76
N ALA A 42 7.23 4.38 19.26
CA ALA A 42 6.02 4.75 19.99
C ALA A 42 4.77 4.72 19.08
N ALA A 43 4.90 5.19 17.83
CA ALA A 43 3.79 5.21 16.88
C ALA A 43 3.36 3.80 16.44
N GLN A 44 4.30 2.87 16.26
CA GLN A 44 4.01 1.48 15.87
C GLN A 44 3.06 0.76 16.84
N GLN A 45 3.16 1.05 18.14
CA GLN A 45 2.24 0.48 19.14
C GLN A 45 0.80 0.93 18.91
N ILE A 46 0.60 2.17 18.47
CA ILE A 46 -0.71 2.74 18.16
C ILE A 46 -1.25 2.17 16.84
N PHE A 47 -0.39 1.96 15.85
CA PHE A 47 -0.80 1.45 14.53
C PHE A 47 -1.37 0.04 14.62
N ALA A 48 -0.72 -0.84 15.38
CA ALA A 48 -1.14 -2.23 15.54
C ALA A 48 -2.59 -2.37 16.07
N GLU A 49 -3.06 -1.45 16.89
CA GLU A 49 -4.43 -1.45 17.43
C GLU A 49 -5.49 -1.17 16.35
N THR A 50 -5.10 -0.54 15.25
CA THR A 50 -6.02 -0.04 14.23
C THR A 50 -6.17 -0.94 13.01
N TYR A 51 -5.40 -2.03 12.91
CA TYR A 51 -5.42 -2.96 11.78
C TYR A 51 -6.75 -3.74 11.67
N ALA A 52 -7.48 -3.92 12.77
CA ALA A 52 -8.71 -4.73 12.76
C ALA A 52 -10.00 -3.94 12.41
N THR A 53 -9.89 -2.70 11.92
CA THR A 53 -11.03 -1.77 11.83
C THR A 53 -10.96 -0.86 10.60
N GLY A 54 -12.08 -0.67 9.92
CA GLY A 54 -12.23 0.16 8.69
C GLY A 54 -13.20 -0.49 7.68
N GLY A 55 -13.60 0.24 6.63
CA GLY A 55 -14.48 -0.25 5.56
C GLY A 55 -13.85 -1.42 4.80
N LEU A 56 -12.64 -1.22 4.28
CA LEU A 56 -11.83 -2.27 3.62
C LEU A 56 -11.66 -3.56 4.46
N VAL A 57 -11.35 -3.45 5.75
CA VAL A 57 -11.24 -4.64 6.64
C VAL A 57 -12.59 -5.36 6.74
N SER A 58 -13.68 -4.60 6.85
CA SER A 58 -15.04 -5.14 6.90
C SER A 58 -15.38 -5.87 5.60
N ALA A 59 -15.02 -5.31 4.44
CA ALA A 59 -15.19 -5.98 3.14
C ALA A 59 -14.46 -7.32 3.08
N ILE A 60 -13.19 -7.36 3.48
CA ILE A 60 -12.40 -8.60 3.54
C ILE A 60 -13.04 -9.63 4.50
N GLN A 61 -13.50 -9.18 5.67
CA GLN A 61 -14.17 -10.06 6.65
C GLN A 61 -15.49 -10.62 6.13
N ARG A 62 -16.29 -9.83 5.40
CA ARG A 62 -17.51 -10.30 4.74
C ARG A 62 -17.22 -11.38 3.71
N VAL A 63 -16.25 -11.15 2.81
CA VAL A 63 -15.85 -12.15 1.81
C VAL A 63 -15.35 -13.42 2.48
N LYS A 64 -14.56 -13.31 3.56
CA LYS A 64 -14.10 -14.46 4.36
C LYS A 64 -15.27 -15.24 4.98
N ALA A 65 -16.29 -14.55 5.48
CA ALA A 65 -17.48 -15.18 6.05
C ALA A 65 -18.28 -15.92 4.97
N GLU A 66 -18.50 -15.32 3.80
CA GLU A 66 -19.21 -15.94 2.68
C GLU A 66 -18.49 -17.18 2.15
N ARG A 67 -17.16 -17.20 2.13
CA ARG A 67 -16.39 -18.39 1.75
C ARG A 67 -16.65 -19.61 2.63
N SER A 68 -17.05 -19.38 3.88
CA SER A 68 -17.37 -20.43 4.84
C SER A 68 -18.81 -20.94 4.71
N ASN A 69 -19.64 -20.29 3.88
CA ASN A 69 -21.03 -20.64 3.66
C ASN A 69 -21.18 -21.75 2.61
N THR A 70 -22.01 -22.76 2.89
CA THR A 70 -22.24 -23.91 2.00
C THR A 70 -23.09 -23.58 0.78
N ASN A 71 -23.86 -22.49 0.83
CA ASN A 71 -24.67 -21.99 -0.29
C ASN A 71 -24.12 -20.68 -0.90
N ARG A 72 -22.80 -20.47 -0.85
CA ARG A 72 -22.18 -19.22 -1.27
C ARG A 72 -22.31 -18.93 -2.76
N ASP A 73 -22.44 -17.65 -3.11
CA ASP A 73 -22.29 -17.18 -4.48
C ASP A 73 -20.79 -16.93 -4.77
N LEU A 74 -20.21 -17.71 -5.67
CA LEU A 74 -18.81 -17.57 -6.07
C LEU A 74 -18.50 -16.23 -6.74
N ARG A 75 -19.51 -15.48 -7.21
CA ARG A 75 -19.31 -14.12 -7.74
C ARG A 75 -19.01 -13.10 -6.65
N ALA A 76 -19.45 -13.36 -5.41
CA ALA A 76 -19.16 -12.53 -4.25
C ALA A 76 -17.77 -12.80 -3.66
N ASP A 77 -17.03 -13.79 -4.18
CA ASP A 77 -15.68 -14.12 -3.69
C ASP A 77 -14.60 -13.14 -4.19
N THR A 78 -14.90 -12.38 -5.25
CA THR A 78 -14.00 -11.40 -5.86
C THR A 78 -14.32 -10.00 -5.36
N LEU A 79 -13.33 -9.32 -4.82
CA LEU A 79 -13.43 -7.94 -4.36
C LEU A 79 -12.70 -7.01 -5.33
N PHE A 80 -13.39 -5.97 -5.78
CA PHE A 80 -12.85 -4.91 -6.63
C PHE A 80 -12.77 -3.63 -5.80
N MET A 81 -11.56 -3.13 -5.58
CA MET A 81 -11.36 -1.90 -4.82
C MET A 81 -10.57 -0.90 -5.65
N SER A 82 -10.91 0.37 -5.50
CA SER A 82 -10.19 1.49 -6.11
C SER A 82 -9.71 2.44 -5.02
N PHE A 83 -8.51 3.00 -5.17
CA PHE A 83 -7.92 3.89 -4.17
C PHE A 83 -7.32 5.16 -4.81
N PRO A 84 -7.42 6.33 -4.14
CA PRO A 84 -6.71 7.53 -4.56
C PRO A 84 -5.27 7.50 -4.04
N VAL A 85 -4.34 7.96 -4.87
CA VAL A 85 -2.95 8.24 -4.48
C VAL A 85 -2.70 9.74 -4.63
N ILE A 86 -2.50 10.43 -3.53
CA ILE A 86 -2.27 11.88 -3.49
C ILE A 86 -0.77 12.15 -3.32
N VAL A 87 -0.15 12.76 -4.32
CA VAL A 87 1.28 13.03 -4.33
C VAL A 87 1.54 14.49 -3.96
N GLY A 88 2.32 14.71 -2.89
CA GLY A 88 2.75 16.03 -2.44
C GLY A 88 4.24 16.28 -2.68
N ASN A 89 4.59 17.50 -3.05
CA ASN A 89 5.96 17.95 -3.28
C ASN A 89 6.32 19.02 -2.25
N TYR A 90 7.40 18.84 -1.50
CA TYR A 90 7.86 19.86 -0.55
C TYR A 90 8.28 21.14 -1.29
N ALA A 91 8.11 22.30 -0.63
CA ALA A 91 8.45 23.60 -1.22
C ALA A 91 9.93 23.72 -1.62
N ASP A 92 10.80 22.92 -0.99
CA ASP A 92 12.25 22.85 -1.24
C ASP A 92 12.69 21.58 -2.01
N ALA A 93 11.76 20.73 -2.48
CA ALA A 93 12.06 19.51 -3.23
C ALA A 93 12.43 19.73 -4.71
N GLY A 94 12.31 20.97 -5.22
CA GLY A 94 12.52 21.27 -6.63
C GLY A 94 11.45 20.63 -7.53
N GLU A 95 11.80 20.35 -8.79
CA GLU A 95 10.89 19.68 -9.72
C GLU A 95 10.66 18.21 -9.33
N PRO A 96 9.48 17.64 -9.61
CA PRO A 96 9.20 16.22 -9.43
C PRO A 96 10.29 15.30 -9.98
N ALA A 97 10.65 14.27 -9.20
CA ALA A 97 11.72 13.34 -9.57
C ALA A 97 11.41 12.50 -10.83
N TYR A 98 10.13 12.34 -11.17
CA TYR A 98 9.65 11.63 -12.34
C TYR A 98 8.23 12.09 -12.71
N PRO A 99 7.77 11.82 -13.96
CA PRO A 99 6.38 12.04 -14.35
C PRO A 99 5.43 11.24 -13.47
N ILE A 100 4.32 11.84 -13.02
CA ILE A 100 3.35 11.17 -12.15
C ILE A 100 2.78 9.87 -12.74
N GLN A 101 2.72 9.79 -14.07
CA GLN A 101 2.30 8.59 -14.81
C GLN A 101 3.15 7.36 -14.45
N ASN A 102 4.42 7.54 -14.08
CA ASN A 102 5.27 6.43 -13.66
C ASN A 102 4.72 5.73 -12.41
N LEU A 103 4.18 6.47 -11.43
CA LEU A 103 3.51 5.87 -10.27
C LEU A 103 2.19 5.20 -10.66
N GLN A 104 1.44 5.78 -11.60
CA GLN A 104 0.20 5.17 -12.10
C GLN A 104 0.49 3.82 -12.77
N ASP A 105 1.53 3.78 -13.62
CA ASP A 105 1.95 2.57 -14.33
C ASP A 105 2.50 1.53 -13.36
N GLU A 106 3.32 1.92 -12.39
CA GLU A 106 3.90 1.02 -11.39
C GLU A 106 2.87 0.45 -10.42
N LEU A 107 1.89 1.24 -9.98
CA LEU A 107 0.91 0.79 -8.98
C LEU A 107 -0.26 0.04 -9.63
N PHE A 108 -0.78 0.51 -10.77
CA PHE A 108 -2.10 0.09 -11.24
C PHE A 108 -2.16 -0.37 -12.70
N ASP A 109 -1.57 0.37 -13.63
CA ASP A 109 -1.89 0.23 -15.06
C ASP A 109 -0.97 -0.77 -15.78
N GLY A 110 0.33 -0.68 -15.50
CA GLY A 110 1.37 -1.38 -16.25
C GLY A 110 1.40 -1.02 -17.76
N PRO A 111 2.28 -1.66 -18.55
CA PRO A 111 3.36 -2.54 -18.08
C PRO A 111 4.44 -1.75 -17.34
N TRP A 112 4.98 -2.35 -16.27
CA TRP A 112 6.13 -1.83 -15.52
C TRP A 112 7.29 -2.85 -15.55
N PRO A 113 8.57 -2.47 -15.38
CA PRO A 113 9.68 -3.43 -15.43
C PRO A 113 9.63 -4.56 -14.38
N THR A 114 8.94 -4.32 -13.26
CA THR A 114 8.60 -5.31 -12.23
C THR A 114 7.08 -5.47 -12.15
N PRO A 115 6.55 -6.54 -11.49
CA PRO A 115 5.12 -6.65 -11.26
C PRO A 115 4.57 -5.37 -10.62
N THR A 116 3.43 -4.90 -11.10
CA THR A 116 2.73 -3.75 -10.49
C THR A 116 2.14 -4.13 -9.14
N MET A 117 1.76 -3.15 -8.32
CA MET A 117 1.06 -3.43 -7.06
C MET A 117 -0.26 -4.19 -7.33
N ARG A 118 -0.99 -3.80 -8.38
CA ARG A 118 -2.17 -4.55 -8.86
C ARG A 118 -1.84 -5.99 -9.19
N GLU A 119 -0.80 -6.24 -9.98
CA GLU A 119 -0.39 -7.60 -10.37
C GLU A 119 0.03 -8.43 -9.15
N HIS A 120 0.76 -7.83 -8.21
CA HIS A 120 1.15 -8.47 -6.95
C HIS A 120 -0.06 -8.96 -6.16
N TYR A 121 -1.05 -8.09 -5.91
CA TYR A 121 -2.26 -8.47 -5.18
C TYR A 121 -3.15 -9.44 -5.94
N LEU A 122 -3.22 -9.33 -7.27
CA LEU A 122 -3.95 -10.27 -8.11
C LEU A 122 -3.33 -11.67 -8.02
N GLU A 123 -2.00 -11.78 -8.06
CA GLU A 123 -1.29 -13.05 -7.91
C GLU A 123 -1.48 -13.64 -6.50
N MET A 124 -1.21 -12.85 -5.45
CA MET A 124 -1.29 -13.31 -4.06
C MET A 124 -2.69 -13.74 -3.63
N SER A 125 -3.73 -13.16 -4.25
CA SER A 125 -5.13 -13.49 -3.98
C SER A 125 -5.70 -14.59 -4.88
N TYR A 126 -4.91 -15.16 -5.78
CA TYR A 126 -5.39 -16.08 -6.83
C TYR A 126 -6.52 -15.49 -7.69
N GLY A 127 -6.43 -14.20 -8.00
CA GLY A 127 -7.40 -13.48 -8.83
C GLY A 127 -8.64 -12.97 -8.10
N LEU A 128 -8.69 -13.10 -6.77
CA LEU A 128 -9.88 -12.78 -5.96
C LEU A 128 -9.87 -11.36 -5.40
N PHE A 129 -8.73 -10.67 -5.46
CA PHE A 129 -8.62 -9.27 -5.07
C PHE A 129 -8.09 -8.46 -6.24
N GLN A 130 -8.96 -7.60 -6.78
CA GLN A 130 -8.65 -6.73 -7.90
C GLN A 130 -8.50 -5.30 -7.40
N LEU A 131 -7.25 -4.86 -7.35
CA LEU A 131 -6.87 -3.53 -6.93
C LEU A 131 -6.74 -2.61 -8.15
N SER A 132 -7.26 -1.40 -8.02
CA SER A 132 -7.14 -0.31 -9.00
C SER A 132 -6.97 1.03 -8.27
N GLY A 133 -6.76 2.11 -9.02
CA GLY A 133 -6.64 3.43 -8.42
C GLY A 133 -6.19 4.49 -9.42
N HIS A 134 -6.10 5.71 -8.92
CA HIS A 134 -5.63 6.86 -9.70
C HIS A 134 -4.64 7.71 -8.91
N VAL A 135 -3.57 8.13 -9.56
CA VAL A 135 -2.52 8.96 -8.97
C VAL A 135 -2.72 10.44 -9.34
N TYR A 136 -2.83 11.30 -8.32
CA TYR A 136 -3.11 12.73 -8.45
C TYR A 136 -1.98 13.60 -7.91
N GLY A 137 -1.73 14.74 -8.57
CA GLY A 137 -0.92 15.83 -8.03
C GLY A 137 0.52 15.90 -8.52
N TRP A 138 1.45 15.79 -7.58
CA TRP A 138 2.55 16.74 -7.31
C TRP A 138 2.04 18.07 -6.75
N TYR A 139 1.15 18.00 -5.76
CA TYR A 139 0.63 19.17 -5.06
C TYR A 139 1.76 19.85 -4.24
N PRO A 140 2.06 21.13 -4.50
CA PRO A 140 3.12 21.84 -3.78
C PRO A 140 2.64 22.20 -2.37
N VAL A 141 3.17 21.52 -1.36
CA VAL A 141 2.91 21.88 0.04
C VAL A 141 3.69 23.14 0.41
N SER A 142 3.20 23.89 1.40
CA SER A 142 3.66 25.27 1.64
C SER A 142 5.03 25.39 2.31
N GLN A 143 5.54 24.31 2.93
CA GLN A 143 6.80 24.31 3.66
C GLN A 143 7.80 23.30 3.08
N GLY A 144 9.04 23.36 3.57
CA GLY A 144 10.09 22.40 3.20
C GLY A 144 10.10 21.13 4.05
N HIS A 145 11.01 20.21 3.72
CA HIS A 145 11.20 18.91 4.38
C HIS A 145 11.15 19.02 5.91
N ALA A 146 11.97 19.90 6.50
CA ALA A 146 12.12 20.01 7.96
C ALA A 146 10.83 20.32 8.74
N TYR A 147 9.85 20.97 8.11
CA TYR A 147 8.56 21.26 8.74
C TYR A 147 7.68 20.01 8.86
N TYR A 148 7.69 19.15 7.85
CA TYR A 148 6.88 17.92 7.82
C TYR A 148 7.59 16.71 8.42
N GLU A 149 8.92 16.73 8.45
CA GLU A 149 9.77 15.64 8.93
C GLU A 149 10.19 15.79 10.40
N GLY A 150 10.20 17.04 10.91
CA GLY A 150 10.65 17.34 12.27
C GLY A 150 12.17 17.41 12.39
N SER A 151 12.72 16.91 13.50
CA SER A 151 14.14 17.00 13.82
C SER A 151 15.02 16.50 12.67
N GLN A 152 15.94 17.37 12.23
CA GLN A 152 16.91 17.09 11.16
C GLN A 152 18.22 16.50 11.70
N THR A 153 18.23 16.12 12.98
CA THR A 153 19.37 15.51 13.69
C THR A 153 18.88 14.39 14.59
N GLU A 154 19.70 13.36 14.78
CA GLU A 154 19.35 12.22 15.64
C GLU A 154 19.08 12.63 17.11
N PRO A 155 18.05 12.07 17.76
CA PRO A 155 17.03 11.18 17.19
C PRO A 155 16.08 11.94 16.26
N TYR A 156 15.85 11.39 15.07
CA TYR A 156 14.90 11.97 14.12
C TYR A 156 13.45 11.80 14.60
N ASP A 157 12.57 12.74 14.26
CA ASP A 157 11.13 12.58 14.52
C ASP A 157 10.44 11.76 13.41
N ASN A 158 11.01 11.73 12.20
CA ASN A 158 10.47 11.04 11.03
C ASN A 158 9.01 11.38 10.72
N GLY A 159 8.65 12.65 10.94
CA GLY A 159 7.31 13.18 10.73
C GLY A 159 6.33 12.97 11.89
N PHE A 160 6.76 12.31 12.98
CA PHE A 160 5.97 12.10 14.20
C PHE A 160 6.05 13.26 15.20
N ILE A 161 5.90 14.49 14.70
CA ILE A 161 5.73 15.68 15.54
C ILE A 161 4.27 16.11 15.59
N GLY A 162 3.85 16.76 16.69
CA GLY A 162 2.51 17.31 16.81
C GLY A 162 2.21 18.39 15.77
N THR A 163 0.92 18.67 15.53
CA THR A 163 0.49 19.73 14.63
C THR A 163 0.57 21.11 15.31
N PRO A 164 0.89 22.21 14.59
CA PRO A 164 1.25 22.27 13.17
C PRO A 164 2.66 21.72 12.88
N GLY A 165 2.87 21.23 11.65
CA GLY A 165 4.04 20.43 11.25
C GLY A 165 3.69 18.95 11.09
N GLY A 166 4.71 18.14 10.81
CA GLY A 166 4.60 16.67 10.79
C GLY A 166 3.78 16.13 9.62
N VAL A 167 3.59 14.82 9.65
CA VAL A 167 2.75 14.07 8.68
C VAL A 167 1.33 14.64 8.67
N GLY A 168 0.76 14.94 9.84
CA GLY A 168 -0.59 15.50 9.93
C GLY A 168 -0.80 16.77 9.08
N SER A 169 0.18 17.68 9.04
CA SER A 169 0.09 18.88 8.19
C SER A 169 0.30 18.57 6.72
N PHE A 170 1.19 17.64 6.37
CA PHE A 170 1.39 17.18 4.99
C PHE A 170 0.10 16.60 4.40
N LEU A 171 -0.55 15.70 5.14
CA LEU A 171 -1.83 15.09 4.74
C LEU A 171 -2.92 16.16 4.55
N ARG A 172 -3.03 17.10 5.50
CA ARG A 172 -4.07 18.14 5.44
C ARG A 172 -3.87 19.08 4.26
N GLU A 173 -2.66 19.54 4.00
CA GLU A 173 -2.38 20.46 2.89
C GLU A 173 -2.61 19.79 1.53
N THR A 174 -2.16 18.56 1.36
CA THR A 174 -2.37 17.80 0.11
C THR A 174 -3.84 17.48 -0.13
N LEU A 175 -4.60 17.08 0.91
CA LEU A 175 -6.06 16.88 0.80
C LEU A 175 -6.78 18.18 0.43
N LEU A 176 -6.47 19.31 1.07
CA LEU A 176 -7.08 20.60 0.74
C LEU A 176 -6.83 21.03 -0.72
N MET A 177 -5.68 20.66 -1.29
CA MET A 177 -5.38 20.92 -2.70
C MET A 177 -6.11 19.95 -3.64
N ALA A 178 -6.21 18.68 -3.26
CA ALA A 178 -6.85 17.63 -4.05
C ALA A 178 -8.38 17.78 -4.11
N ASP A 179 -9.03 18.14 -2.99
CA ASP A 179 -10.47 18.14 -2.76
C ASP A 179 -11.30 18.82 -3.85
N SER A 180 -10.81 19.92 -4.42
CA SER A 180 -11.56 20.62 -5.49
C SER A 180 -11.59 19.88 -6.85
N SER A 181 -10.78 18.84 -7.02
CA SER A 181 -10.52 18.17 -8.30
C SER A 181 -10.63 16.65 -8.27
N VAL A 182 -10.50 16.05 -7.10
CA VAL A 182 -10.63 14.61 -6.88
C VAL A 182 -12.02 14.33 -6.35
N ASP A 183 -12.79 13.54 -7.09
CA ASP A 183 -14.07 13.01 -6.62
C ASP A 183 -13.78 11.85 -5.67
N PHE A 184 -13.81 12.12 -4.36
CA PHE A 184 -13.51 11.10 -3.36
C PHE A 184 -14.61 10.05 -3.20
N SER A 185 -15.81 10.31 -3.73
CA SER A 185 -16.91 9.35 -3.66
C SER A 185 -16.66 8.07 -4.45
N GLN A 186 -15.70 8.08 -5.38
CA GLN A 186 -15.30 6.88 -6.14
C GLN A 186 -14.52 5.86 -5.29
N TYR A 187 -14.09 6.25 -4.09
CA TYR A 187 -13.17 5.49 -3.25
C TYR A 187 -13.77 5.05 -1.90
N ASP A 188 -15.06 5.32 -1.68
CA ASP A 188 -15.93 4.70 -0.69
C ASP A 188 -16.59 3.51 -1.42
N ASN A 189 -15.91 2.36 -1.48
CA ASN A 189 -16.27 1.22 -2.32
C ASN A 189 -16.24 -0.13 -1.58
N ASP A 190 -16.48 -0.10 -0.27
CA ASP A 190 -16.55 -1.28 0.58
C ASP A 190 -17.94 -1.88 0.68
N GLY A 191 -18.94 -1.35 -0.02
CA GLY A 191 -20.30 -1.84 -0.10
C GLY A 191 -20.40 -3.23 -0.76
N PRO A 192 -21.28 -4.12 -0.26
CA PRO A 192 -21.56 -5.41 -0.89
C PRO A 192 -22.01 -5.36 -2.37
N ASP A 193 -22.63 -4.28 -2.82
CA ASP A 193 -23.13 -4.16 -4.20
C ASP A 193 -22.05 -3.81 -5.24
N GLY A 194 -20.85 -3.43 -4.77
CA GLY A 194 -19.70 -3.09 -5.60
C GLY A 194 -19.83 -1.77 -6.36
N ILE A 195 -20.79 -0.92 -6.00
CA ILE A 195 -20.98 0.42 -6.54
C ILE A 195 -20.43 1.40 -5.50
N ALA A 196 -19.45 2.22 -5.88
CA ALA A 196 -18.91 3.20 -4.95
C ALA A 196 -19.95 4.26 -4.54
N ASN A 197 -19.91 4.67 -3.27
CA ASN A 197 -20.80 5.66 -2.64
C ASN A 197 -22.28 5.37 -2.93
N SER A 198 -22.67 4.12 -2.71
CA SER A 198 -24.03 3.63 -2.65
C SER A 198 -24.56 3.66 -1.20
N GLY A 199 -25.81 3.24 -1.01
CA GLY A 199 -26.43 3.19 0.32
C GLY A 199 -25.91 2.06 1.23
N ASP A 200 -24.99 1.22 0.75
CA ASP A 200 -24.39 0.13 1.52
C ASP A 200 -22.90 0.34 1.87
N ASP A 201 -22.27 1.42 1.39
CA ASP A 201 -20.94 1.88 1.82
C ASP A 201 -21.00 2.69 3.14
N ASP A 202 -19.86 3.02 3.72
CA ASP A 202 -19.78 3.67 5.04
C ASP A 202 -19.62 5.22 5.01
N GLY A 203 -19.44 5.80 3.83
CA GLY A 203 -19.25 7.24 3.64
C GLY A 203 -17.79 7.69 3.82
N THR A 204 -16.83 6.76 3.76
CA THR A 204 -15.40 7.00 3.99
C THR A 204 -14.57 6.37 2.89
N VAL A 205 -13.56 7.09 2.42
CA VAL A 205 -12.54 6.52 1.54
C VAL A 205 -11.86 5.34 2.23
N ASP A 206 -11.84 4.20 1.55
CA ASP A 206 -11.42 2.91 2.11
C ASP A 206 -9.96 2.86 2.54
N ALA A 207 -9.10 3.48 1.73
CA ALA A 207 -7.73 3.81 2.07
C ALA A 207 -7.26 4.93 1.13
N CYS A 208 -6.66 5.99 1.67
CA CYS A 208 -6.05 7.03 0.87
C CYS A 208 -4.52 6.93 0.92
N PHE A 209 -3.88 6.72 -0.22
CA PHE A 209 -2.43 6.74 -0.29
C PHE A 209 -1.93 8.17 -0.42
N PHE A 210 -0.80 8.43 0.22
CA PHE A 210 -0.06 9.68 0.15
C PHE A 210 1.37 9.37 -0.24
N VAL A 211 1.91 10.16 -1.16
CA VAL A 211 3.32 10.05 -1.55
C VAL A 211 3.98 11.40 -1.30
N HIS A 212 5.05 11.41 -0.51
CA HIS A 212 5.86 12.61 -0.31
C HIS A 212 7.10 12.58 -1.20
N SER A 213 7.51 13.74 -1.73
CA SER A 213 8.78 13.88 -2.45
C SER A 213 9.96 13.44 -1.58
N GLY A 214 10.99 12.87 -2.21
CA GLY A 214 12.19 12.40 -1.52
C GLY A 214 12.14 10.92 -1.11
N ARG A 215 13.13 10.51 -0.31
CA ARG A 215 13.30 9.14 0.21
C ARG A 215 12.60 8.98 1.55
N GLY A 216 12.26 7.77 1.94
CA GLY A 216 11.61 7.50 3.22
C GLY A 216 12.60 7.36 4.38
N GLY A 217 12.10 7.60 5.60
CA GLY A 217 12.89 7.53 6.84
C GLY A 217 13.44 6.14 7.14
N GLU A 218 12.81 5.09 6.59
CA GLU A 218 13.29 3.71 6.70
C GLU A 218 14.63 3.46 5.98
N GLY A 219 15.07 4.39 5.12
CA GLY A 219 16.41 4.41 4.54
C GLY A 219 17.48 5.02 5.44
N GLY A 220 17.08 5.54 6.60
CA GLY A 220 17.90 6.36 7.50
C GLY A 220 17.78 7.85 7.16
N GLY A 221 17.85 8.69 8.18
CA GLY A 221 17.68 10.14 8.03
C GLY A 221 16.34 10.66 8.56
N PRO A 222 16.08 11.96 8.39
CA PRO A 222 14.96 12.63 9.03
C PRO A 222 13.62 12.45 8.29
N SER A 223 13.64 11.96 7.06
CA SER A 223 12.46 11.79 6.21
C SER A 223 11.28 11.15 6.92
N ILE A 224 10.06 11.47 6.46
CA ILE A 224 8.84 10.79 6.92
C ILE A 224 9.06 9.28 6.84
N TRP A 225 8.81 8.57 7.95
CA TRP A 225 8.85 7.12 7.96
C TRP A 225 7.57 6.59 7.30
N SER A 226 7.69 5.64 6.38
CA SER A 226 6.53 5.04 5.71
C SER A 226 5.61 4.33 6.70
N HIS A 227 4.30 4.58 6.66
CA HIS A 227 3.34 3.93 7.58
C HIS A 227 1.89 4.05 7.12
N ARG A 228 1.02 3.22 7.71
CA ARG A 228 -0.45 3.38 7.70
C ARG A 228 -0.97 3.87 9.06
N SER A 229 -1.88 4.84 9.08
CA SER A 229 -2.56 5.27 10.31
C SER A 229 -3.89 5.96 10.03
N ARG A 230 -4.40 6.73 11.01
CA ARG A 230 -5.65 7.49 10.92
C ARG A 230 -5.42 8.99 10.96
N TYR A 231 -5.99 9.70 9.99
CA TYR A 231 -5.95 11.16 9.92
C TYR A 231 -6.49 11.81 11.21
N ALA A 232 -7.55 11.24 11.79
CA ALA A 232 -8.11 11.69 13.07
C ALA A 232 -7.10 11.66 14.23
N GLY A 233 -6.05 10.83 14.17
CA GLY A 233 -4.97 10.82 15.15
C GLY A 233 -4.20 12.15 15.21
N TRP A 234 -4.20 12.92 14.11
CA TRP A 234 -3.53 14.21 14.00
C TRP A 234 -4.43 15.41 14.26
N TRP A 235 -5.69 15.33 13.83
CA TRP A 235 -6.63 16.47 13.78
C TRP A 235 -7.89 16.28 14.64
N GLY A 236 -8.00 15.17 15.36
CA GLY A 236 -9.14 14.86 16.24
C GLY A 236 -10.40 14.35 15.53
N SER A 237 -10.47 14.47 14.21
CA SER A 237 -11.55 13.92 13.36
C SER A 237 -11.02 13.58 11.98
N ALA A 238 -11.77 12.77 11.23
CA ALA A 238 -11.52 12.54 9.81
C ALA A 238 -11.53 13.87 9.02
N PHE A 239 -10.84 13.91 7.88
CA PHE A 239 -10.98 14.99 6.91
C PHE A 239 -12.34 14.85 6.22
N VAL A 240 -13.03 15.97 6.02
CA VAL A 240 -14.35 16.01 5.35
C VAL A 240 -14.14 16.64 3.98
N THR A 241 -14.47 15.90 2.92
CA THR A 241 -14.32 16.36 1.53
C THR A 241 -15.52 17.23 1.12
N ASN A 242 -15.51 17.72 -0.11
CA ASN A 242 -16.66 18.40 -0.71
C ASN A 242 -17.62 17.47 -1.49
N ASP A 243 -17.37 16.16 -1.49
CA ASP A 243 -18.16 15.16 -2.21
C ASP A 243 -19.31 14.63 -1.36
N GLN A 244 -20.50 14.54 -1.93
CA GLN A 244 -21.70 14.11 -1.21
C GLN A 244 -21.68 12.61 -0.94
N SER A 245 -21.91 12.19 0.31
CA SER A 245 -22.14 10.77 0.64
C SER A 245 -23.61 10.38 0.39
N ALA A 246 -23.84 9.18 -0.15
CA ALA A 246 -25.16 8.59 -0.32
C ALA A 246 -25.91 8.36 0.99
N ASN A 247 -25.17 8.19 2.09
CA ASN A 247 -25.71 8.05 3.44
C ASN A 247 -25.92 9.40 4.16
N GLY A 248 -25.74 10.50 3.43
CA GLY A 248 -25.91 11.86 3.93
C GLY A 248 -24.62 12.48 4.48
N GLY A 249 -24.53 13.81 4.39
CA GLY A 249 -23.28 14.52 4.66
C GLY A 249 -22.29 14.39 3.51
N TYR A 250 -21.00 14.38 3.83
CA TYR A 250 -19.90 14.37 2.86
C TYR A 250 -18.97 13.18 3.11
N ILE A 251 -18.32 12.73 2.05
CA ILE A 251 -17.29 11.69 2.09
C ILE A 251 -16.16 12.13 3.04
N ARG A 252 -15.58 11.15 3.72
CA ARG A 252 -14.51 11.37 4.70
C ARG A 252 -13.24 10.66 4.27
N VAL A 253 -12.09 11.25 4.61
CA VAL A 253 -10.79 10.57 4.52
C VAL A 253 -10.26 10.40 5.93
N ASN A 254 -10.06 9.15 6.34
CA ASN A 254 -9.53 8.83 7.66
C ASN A 254 -8.40 7.81 7.62
N ASP A 255 -8.58 6.69 6.92
CA ASP A 255 -7.52 5.72 6.72
C ASP A 255 -6.51 6.26 5.70
N TYR A 256 -5.22 6.32 6.10
CA TYR A 256 -4.18 6.78 5.20
C TYR A 256 -2.96 5.88 5.24
N ILE A 257 -2.30 5.78 4.09
CA ILE A 257 -1.00 5.14 3.90
C ILE A 257 -0.06 6.21 3.35
N ILE A 258 1.10 6.43 3.95
CA ILE A 258 2.09 7.39 3.44
C ILE A 258 3.40 6.70 3.06
N GLN A 259 3.92 7.05 1.88
CA GLN A 259 5.11 6.47 1.26
C GLN A 259 6.02 7.55 0.68
N PRO A 260 7.32 7.30 0.52
CA PRO A 260 8.22 8.18 -0.22
C PRO A 260 8.06 8.00 -1.72
N ALA A 261 8.44 9.03 -2.48
CA ALA A 261 8.53 8.96 -3.94
C ALA A 261 9.76 8.18 -4.42
N MET A 262 10.84 8.16 -3.63
CA MET A 262 12.16 7.66 -4.03
C MET A 262 12.62 6.48 -3.21
N SER A 263 13.25 5.51 -3.87
CA SER A 263 13.89 4.36 -3.21
C SER A 263 15.07 4.79 -2.35
N THR A 264 15.29 4.05 -1.26
CA THR A 264 16.46 4.18 -0.38
C THR A 264 17.76 3.76 -1.07
N SER A 265 17.68 3.07 -2.21
CA SER A 265 18.81 2.74 -3.06
C SER A 265 19.00 3.81 -4.16
N SER A 266 18.25 3.71 -5.24
CA SER A 266 18.27 4.62 -6.40
C SER A 266 16.98 4.55 -7.19
N GLY A 267 16.52 5.69 -7.71
CA GLY A 267 15.35 5.75 -8.57
C GLY A 267 14.03 5.84 -7.79
N MET A 268 12.93 5.56 -8.48
CA MET A 268 11.59 5.53 -7.92
C MET A 268 11.50 4.43 -6.85
N ILE A 269 10.69 4.71 -5.82
CA ILE A 269 10.33 3.74 -4.79
C ILE A 269 9.77 2.45 -5.40
N GLU A 270 10.13 1.29 -4.87
CA GLU A 270 9.57 0.01 -5.30
C GLU A 270 8.21 -0.28 -4.63
N ILE A 271 7.33 -1.05 -5.29
CA ILE A 271 5.99 -1.41 -4.78
C ILE A 271 5.97 -2.14 -3.42
N GLY A 272 7.12 -2.61 -2.93
CA GLY A 272 7.23 -3.41 -1.73
C GLY A 272 6.71 -2.70 -0.48
N VAL A 273 7.04 -1.42 -0.29
CA VAL A 273 6.60 -0.65 0.88
C VAL A 273 5.12 -0.25 0.77
N PHE A 274 4.65 0.09 -0.43
CA PHE A 274 3.22 0.29 -0.71
C PHE A 274 2.41 -0.97 -0.39
N SER A 275 2.89 -2.14 -0.81
CA SER A 275 2.22 -3.42 -0.60
C SER A 275 2.26 -3.84 0.87
N HIS A 276 3.37 -3.58 1.56
CA HIS A 276 3.47 -3.83 2.99
C HIS A 276 2.44 -3.02 3.78
N GLU A 277 2.42 -1.70 3.62
CA GLU A 277 1.51 -0.82 4.36
C GLU A 277 0.04 -1.02 3.96
N PHE A 278 -0.24 -1.34 2.69
CA PHE A 278 -1.60 -1.71 2.29
C PHE A 278 -2.04 -3.05 2.89
N GLY A 279 -1.11 -3.96 3.18
CA GLY A 279 -1.36 -5.17 3.98
C GLY A 279 -2.02 -4.84 5.32
N HIS A 280 -1.64 -3.73 5.97
CA HIS A 280 -2.28 -3.27 7.19
C HIS A 280 -3.69 -2.72 6.97
N ALA A 281 -3.94 -2.06 5.84
CA ALA A 281 -5.28 -1.56 5.49
C ALA A 281 -6.30 -2.72 5.25
N ILE A 282 -5.84 -3.89 4.80
CA ILE A 282 -6.65 -5.12 4.73
C ILE A 282 -6.60 -5.96 6.02
N GLY A 283 -5.98 -5.44 7.08
CA GLY A 283 -6.00 -5.99 8.44
C GLY A 283 -4.98 -7.06 8.76
N LEU A 284 -3.85 -7.09 8.05
CA LEU A 284 -2.71 -7.95 8.38
C LEU A 284 -1.75 -7.25 9.36
N PRO A 285 -1.23 -7.95 10.38
CA PRO A 285 -0.23 -7.38 11.28
C PRO A 285 1.19 -7.49 10.71
N ASP A 286 2.11 -6.77 11.34
CA ASP A 286 3.55 -6.99 11.19
C ASP A 286 3.98 -8.36 11.73
N LEU A 287 4.92 -9.02 11.05
CA LEU A 287 5.42 -10.37 11.38
C LEU A 287 6.94 -10.45 11.57
N TYR A 288 7.64 -9.31 11.68
CA TYR A 288 9.10 -9.24 11.87
C TYR A 288 9.56 -9.43 13.32
#